data_AF-A0A6U6JW77-F1
#
_entry.id   AF-A0A6U6JW77-F1
#
_cell.length_a   1.000
_cell.length_b   1.000
_cell.length_c   1.000
_cell.angle_alpha   90.00
_cell.angle_beta   90.00
_cell.angle_gamma   90.00
#
_symmetry.space_group_name_H-M   'P 1'
#
loop_
_entity.id
_entity.type
_entity.pdbx_description
1 polymer ?
#
loop_
_entity_poly.entity_id
_entity_poly.type
_entity_poly.pdbx_seq_one_letter_code
_entity_poly.pdbx_strand_id
1 'polypeptide(L)'
;DIVASMPQAVSRIIGLQALETYTALQHSVWPAIGARGKLEAEILSGRSVVVVTGEGSVQRVVSLAVVRLVNSDGALFVQIGNLQDNGVVPVCQLPGTKQ
;
A
#
# COMPACT_ATOMS: atom_id res chain seq x y z
N ASP A 1 -5.33 15.91 -1.12
CA ASP A 1 -5.78 14.54 -0.84
C ASP A 1 -7.30 14.53 -0.65
N ILE A 2 -8.05 14.61 -1.74
CA ILE A 2 -9.52 14.83 -1.68
C ILE A 2 -10.24 13.49 -1.52
N VAL A 3 -9.89 12.47 -2.33
CA VAL A 3 -10.59 11.17 -2.27
C VAL A 3 -10.30 10.42 -0.98
N ALA A 4 -9.08 10.51 -0.42
CA ALA A 4 -8.78 9.83 0.85
C ALA A 4 -9.40 10.51 2.08
N SER A 5 -9.78 11.80 1.98
CA SER A 5 -10.48 12.53 3.04
C SER A 5 -12.01 12.50 2.91
N MET A 6 -12.54 11.91 1.83
CA MET A 6 -13.98 11.70 1.66
C MET A 6 -14.53 10.67 2.64
N PRO A 7 -15.84 10.75 2.98
CA PRO A 7 -16.53 9.68 3.68
C PRO A 7 -16.34 8.33 2.97
N GLN A 8 -16.16 7.26 3.74
CA GLN A 8 -15.83 5.92 3.23
C GLN A 8 -16.80 5.42 2.15
N ALA A 9 -18.09 5.80 2.23
CA ALA A 9 -19.08 5.45 1.23
C ALA A 9 -18.73 6.00 -0.17
N VAL A 10 -18.21 7.23 -0.25
CA VAL A 10 -17.87 7.90 -1.51
C VAL A 10 -16.55 7.37 -2.06
N SER A 11 -15.53 7.22 -1.21
CA SER A 11 -14.23 6.70 -1.64
C SER A 11 -14.28 5.24 -2.10
N ARG A 12 -15.18 4.42 -1.52
CA ARG A 12 -15.48 3.07 -2.01
C ARG A 12 -16.01 3.06 -3.44
N ILE A 13 -17.00 3.91 -3.74
CA ILE A 13 -17.61 3.98 -5.08
C ILE A 13 -16.54 4.35 -6.11
N ILE A 14 -15.76 5.39 -5.82
CA ILE A 14 -14.64 5.83 -6.68
C ILE A 14 -13.62 4.70 -6.87
N GLY A 15 -13.26 4.02 -5.77
CA GLY A 15 -12.33 2.89 -5.78
C GLY A 15 -12.77 1.72 -6.66
N LEU A 16 -14.04 1.33 -6.55
CA LEU A 16 -14.59 0.23 -7.34
C LEU A 16 -14.64 0.58 -8.83
N GLN A 17 -15.06 1.79 -9.17
CA GLN A 17 -15.12 2.24 -10.56
C GLN A 17 -13.72 2.38 -11.20
N ALA A 18 -12.73 2.82 -10.41
CA ALA A 18 -11.33 2.85 -10.85
C ALA A 18 -10.76 1.43 -11.04
N LEU A 19 -11.15 0.46 -10.21
CA LEU A 19 -10.75 -0.94 -10.33
C LEU A 19 -11.34 -1.62 -11.58
N GLU A 20 -12.58 -1.30 -11.94
CA GLU A 20 -13.20 -1.74 -13.19
C GLU A 20 -12.44 -1.17 -14.39
N THR A 21 -12.15 0.14 -14.37
CA THR A 21 -11.35 0.82 -15.40
C THR A 21 -9.97 0.17 -15.57
N TYR A 22 -9.29 -0.13 -14.45
CA TYR A 22 -8.01 -0.83 -14.46
C TYR A 22 -8.09 -2.20 -15.14
N THR A 23 -9.13 -2.97 -14.82
CA THR A 23 -9.34 -4.30 -15.40
C THR A 23 -9.61 -4.20 -16.90
N ALA A 24 -10.39 -3.21 -17.34
CA ALA A 24 -10.69 -2.99 -18.75
C ALA A 24 -9.45 -2.61 -19.59
N LEU A 25 -8.49 -1.90 -18.98
CA LEU A 25 -7.24 -1.49 -19.64
C LEU A 25 -6.20 -2.63 -19.74
N GLN A 26 -6.33 -3.70 -18.96
CA GLN A 26 -5.43 -4.85 -19.04
C GLN A 26 -5.86 -5.83 -20.16
N HIS A 27 -5.32 -5.62 -21.36
CA HIS A 27 -5.47 -6.52 -22.51
C HIS A 27 -4.56 -7.77 -22.39
N SER A 28 -4.99 -8.79 -21.62
CA SER A 28 -4.35 -10.13 -21.45
C SER A 28 -2.99 -10.12 -20.69
N VAL A 29 -2.57 -11.12 -19.89
CA VAL A 29 -2.73 -12.58 -19.91
C VAL A 29 -2.72 -13.08 -18.45
N TRP A 30 -3.68 -13.96 -18.11
CA TRP A 30 -3.89 -14.68 -16.84
C TRP A 30 -4.51 -13.88 -15.68
N PRO A 31 -5.62 -14.37 -15.11
CA PRO A 31 -6.32 -13.62 -14.11
C PRO A 31 -5.63 -13.88 -12.78
N ALA A 32 -4.93 -12.87 -12.25
CA ALA A 32 -4.67 -12.81 -10.83
C ALA A 32 -6.00 -12.56 -10.10
N ILE A 33 -6.97 -13.48 -10.22
CA ILE A 33 -8.30 -13.44 -9.57
C ILE A 33 -8.09 -13.15 -8.08
N GLY A 34 -7.08 -13.78 -7.49
CA GLY A 34 -6.68 -13.56 -6.11
C GLY A 34 -6.13 -12.15 -5.84
N ALA A 35 -5.42 -11.52 -6.77
CA ALA A 35 -4.90 -10.16 -6.58
C ALA A 35 -6.00 -9.10 -6.73
N ARG A 36 -6.88 -9.23 -7.73
CA ARG A 36 -8.05 -8.35 -7.89
C ARG A 36 -9.00 -8.47 -6.70
N GLY A 37 -9.35 -9.70 -6.31
CA GLY A 37 -10.24 -9.94 -5.16
C GLY A 37 -9.66 -9.42 -3.84
N LYS A 38 -8.34 -9.54 -3.64
CA LYS A 38 -7.66 -8.92 -2.48
C LYS A 38 -7.77 -7.41 -2.50
N LEU A 39 -7.53 -6.77 -3.65
CA LEU A 39 -7.62 -5.32 -3.78
C LEU A 39 -9.06 -4.81 -3.60
N GLU A 40 -10.04 -5.50 -4.15
CA GLU A 40 -11.47 -5.22 -3.95
C GLU A 40 -11.85 -5.31 -2.47
N ALA A 41 -11.41 -6.36 -1.77
CA ALA A 41 -11.64 -6.51 -0.34
C ALA A 41 -10.97 -5.40 0.49
N GLU A 42 -9.81 -4.90 0.07
CA GLU A 42 -9.17 -3.73 0.70
C GLU A 42 -9.97 -2.44 0.50
N ILE A 43 -10.48 -2.19 -0.70
CA ILE A 43 -11.34 -1.03 -1.01
C ILE A 43 -12.61 -1.08 -0.17
N LEU A 44 -13.28 -2.24 -0.14
CA LEU A 44 -14.48 -2.45 0.65
C LEU A 44 -14.21 -2.30 2.15
N SER A 45 -13.07 -2.75 2.66
CA SER A 45 -12.68 -2.53 4.06
C SER A 45 -12.19 -1.11 4.36
N GLY A 46 -11.96 -0.27 3.34
CA GLY A 46 -11.39 1.07 3.48
C GLY A 46 -9.91 1.10 3.82
N ARG A 47 -9.20 -0.03 3.69
CA ARG A 47 -7.74 -0.11 3.89
C ARG A 47 -6.96 0.50 2.73
N SER A 48 -7.58 0.58 1.56
CA SER A 48 -7.02 1.26 0.40
C SER A 48 -8.12 1.93 -0.41
N VAL A 49 -7.73 2.89 -1.25
CA VAL A 49 -8.58 3.53 -2.26
C VAL A 49 -7.84 3.45 -3.58
N VAL A 50 -8.57 3.19 -4.67
CA VAL A 50 -8.01 3.22 -6.02
C VAL A 50 -8.56 4.46 -6.73
N VAL A 51 -7.72 5.19 -7.44
CA VAL A 51 -8.12 6.40 -8.17
C VAL A 51 -7.58 6.36 -9.58
N VAL A 52 -8.35 6.92 -10.51
CA VAL A 52 -7.86 7.26 -11.84
C VAL A 52 -7.31 8.68 -11.77
N THR A 53 -6.07 8.88 -12.21
CA THR A 53 -5.43 10.20 -12.25
C THR A 53 -5.91 11.00 -13.47
N GLY A 54 -5.59 12.30 -13.51
CA GLY A 54 -5.90 13.13 -14.68
C GLY A 54 -5.22 12.68 -15.98
N GLU A 55 -4.18 11.85 -15.88
CA GLU A 55 -3.46 11.25 -17.02
C GLU A 55 -4.08 9.91 -17.47
N GLY A 56 -5.15 9.46 -16.80
CA GLY A 56 -5.79 8.16 -17.07
C GLY A 56 -5.07 6.96 -16.45
N SER A 57 -3.99 7.18 -15.70
CA SER A 57 -3.30 6.11 -14.96
C SER A 57 -4.08 5.73 -13.69
N VAL A 58 -3.97 4.48 -13.25
CA VAL A 58 -4.63 4.00 -12.04
C VAL A 58 -3.61 3.93 -10.90
N GLN A 59 -3.94 4.53 -9.76
CA GLN A 59 -3.11 4.53 -8.56
C GLN A 59 -3.86 3.97 -7.36
N ARG A 60 -3.15 3.22 -6.52
CA ARG A 60 -3.64 2.77 -5.22
C ARG A 60 -3.07 3.68 -4.13
N VAL A 61 -3.96 4.27 -3.36
CA VAL A 61 -3.66 5.14 -2.21
C VAL A 61 -3.98 4.37 -0.93
N VAL A 62 -3.08 4.42 0.05
CA VAL A 62 -3.25 3.84 1.38
C VAL A 62 -2.92 4.91 2.42
N SER A 63 -3.74 5.00 3.47
CA SER A 63 -3.40 5.82 4.63
C SER A 63 -2.38 5.06 5.47
N LEU A 64 -1.25 5.69 5.77
CA LEU A 64 -0.19 5.08 6.58
C LEU A 64 0.05 5.93 7.83
N ALA A 65 -0.01 5.30 8.99
CA ALA A 65 0.51 5.87 10.22
C ALA A 65 1.94 5.36 10.41
N VAL A 66 2.93 6.26 10.36
CA VAL A 66 4.33 5.90 10.58
C VAL A 66 4.80 6.55 11.87
N VAL A 67 5.34 5.73 12.79
CA VAL A 67 5.89 6.19 14.06
C VAL A 67 7.40 6.33 13.95
N ARG A 68 7.95 7.43 14.47
CA ARG A 68 9.39 7.62 14.61
C ARG A 68 9.83 7.16 16.00
N LEU A 69 10.33 5.92 16.10
CA LEU A 69 10.81 5.34 17.36
C LEU A 69 12.27 5.72 17.61
N VAL A 70 12.50 6.56 18.63
CA VAL A 70 13.84 6.97 19.08
C VAL A 70 14.02 6.68 20.57
N ASN A 71 15.26 6.48 21.02
CA ASN A 71 15.59 6.45 22.45
C ASN A 71 15.65 7.89 23.03
N SER A 72 15.94 8.02 24.33
CA SER A 72 16.08 9.33 25.03
C SER A 72 17.13 10.25 24.40
N ASP A 73 18.12 9.67 23.73
CA ASP A 73 19.24 10.39 23.12
C ASP A 73 18.94 10.75 21.64
N GLY A 74 17.74 10.42 21.13
CA GLY A 74 17.32 10.68 19.76
C GLY A 74 17.85 9.69 18.72
N ALA A 75 18.52 8.61 19.14
CA ALA A 75 19.02 7.56 18.26
C ALA A 75 17.91 6.61 17.81
N LEU A 76 18.01 6.13 16.57
CA LEU A 76 17.10 5.15 15.98
C LEU A 76 17.65 3.74 16.22
N PHE A 77 16.77 2.81 16.62
CA PHE A 77 17.07 1.39 16.45
C PHE A 77 17.01 1.08 14.95
N VAL A 78 18.01 0.41 14.39
CA VAL A 78 18.09 0.08 12.96
C VAL A 78 18.69 -1.32 12.83
N GLN A 79 18.11 -2.16 11.98
CA GLN A 79 18.76 -3.40 11.58
C GLN A 79 19.89 -3.07 10.61
N ILE A 80 21.11 -3.52 10.91
CA ILE A 80 22.29 -3.33 10.04
C ILE A 80 22.67 -4.60 9.26
N GLY A 81 22.08 -5.74 9.61
CA GLY A 81 22.31 -7.00 8.93
C GLY A 81 21.45 -8.15 9.41
N ASN A 82 21.46 -9.23 8.64
CA ASN A 82 20.92 -10.54 9.01
C ASN A 82 22.07 -11.44 9.44
N LEU A 83 21.90 -12.15 10.56
CA LEU A 83 22.80 -13.23 10.91
C LEU A 83 22.47 -14.46 10.04
N GLN A 84 23.46 -14.96 9.32
CA GLN A 84 23.39 -16.22 8.56
C GLN A 84 24.54 -17.13 9.04
N ASP A 85 24.50 -18.41 8.63
CA ASP A 85 25.48 -19.43 9.06
C ASP A 85 26.94 -19.01 8.80
N ASN A 86 27.17 -18.21 7.75
CA ASN A 86 28.50 -17.75 7.34
C ASN A 86 28.82 -16.29 7.74
N GLY A 87 28.05 -15.70 8.66
CA GLY A 87 28.30 -14.37 9.21
C GLY A 87 27.15 -13.37 9.04
N VAL A 88 27.47 -12.08 9.21
CA VAL A 88 26.48 -11.00 9.10
C VAL A 88 26.39 -10.53 7.65
N VAL A 89 25.20 -10.65 7.05
CA VAL A 89 24.88 -10.10 5.74
C VAL A 89 24.30 -8.69 5.92
N PRO A 90 24.91 -7.64 5.36
CA PRO A 90 24.47 -6.27 5.59
C PRO A 90 23.08 -6.03 5.00
N VAL A 91 22.19 -5.47 5.82
CA VAL A 91 20.81 -5.10 5.50
C VAL A 91 20.50 -3.89 6.36
N CYS A 92 20.48 -2.70 5.76
CA CYS A 92 20.17 -1.45 6.47
C CYS A 92 18.66 -1.18 6.40
N GLN A 93 17.92 -1.58 7.43
CA GLN A 93 16.46 -1.43 7.48
C GLN A 93 16.03 -0.79 8.80
N LEU A 94 15.18 0.24 8.69
CA LEU A 94 14.48 0.78 9.85
C LEU A 94 13.50 -0.27 10.38
N PRO A 95 13.34 -0.40 11.72
CA PRO A 95 12.31 -1.21 12.34
C PRO A 95 10.97 -0.53 12.08
N GLY A 96 10.38 -0.81 10.92
CA GLY A 96 9.05 -0.36 10.57
C GLY A 96 8.04 -1.46 10.87
N THR A 97 7.10 -1.20 11.76
CA THR A 97 5.79 -1.87 11.71
C THR A 97 4.89 -1.01 10.85
N LYS A 98 4.79 -1.33 9.55
CA LYS A 98 3.73 -0.78 8.72
C LYS A 98 2.42 -1.41 9.22
N GLN A 99 1.59 -0.65 9.93
CA GLN A 99 0.20 -1.05 10.21
C GLN A 99 -0.72 -0.58 9.08
#